data_AF-A0A0L0VP21-F1
#
_entry.id   AF-A0A0L0VP21-F1
#
_cell.length_a   1.000
_cell.length_b   1.000
_cell.length_c   1.000
_cell.angle_alpha   90.00
_cell.angle_beta   90.00
_cell.angle_gamma   90.00
#
_symmetry.space_group_name_H-M   'P 1'
#
loop_
_entity.id
_entity.type
_entity.pdbx_description
1 polymer ?
#
loop_
_entity_poly.entity_id
_entity_poly.type
_entity_poly.pdbx_seq_one_letter_code
_entity_poly.pdbx_strand_id
1 'polypeptide(L)'
;MPFLYNLLCSKIEGPRGTSSLDCHADLVEERSDEDDDANSAEELANFDGLVLMKSRGPAMWRTYRVQNMAQTVCAMVAFGRNRRHNGLQLGNTLMFLSGGVTERVSSYLNYIGLCSSRWMAHAALKALGKEADQKLKVRFNLNESPLLAPFLFHMPPASLLQELDPAELSVKALNNALHQASKMTICPSMFTPTLESSEHWEATLKSQITRAILRYLAKPLDGRVNLQKNPLAVHPIAPEYPNVTMLKLMIASDNSAQGVGDVFTGVIQQSGLTPEDNHDTLDNVLPIPGAAHTLWNISQAIFLAHWGNEKCSHDTGAWRTLHALGVTAKKPITKKDFNLMLCHIEKVHEANLLYCVLLVSNRGHISLAQELLAVSSETIVEWVDCTYKRFCSGQAMLADLAESSITHKNLLLRIWDFGTILEAQRAMKDSDYGRLMYMWEKWAIMTQGLRKMPHYSKHPPKLIIQLKYALPDSIAKVVLNTLLISPTGKQGHFMATDQYLEVQNYWLKYFFNHSGIGTNIDRLMDVFSSNISVLQYLLELLKLESGDEVVHQSHKNKISLDLLNNFCRMAESECIGRAPPVGLAPEATTDCYLTGIHKLQQEFTKNGLTALVSRQWRKLIKRTRSACNSITIRS
;
A
#
# COMPACT_ATOMS: atom_id res chain seq x y z
N MET A 1 -16.29 -25.34 -31.43
CA MET A 1 -16.65 -26.65 -32.00
C MET A 1 -17.53 -27.41 -31.01
N PRO A 2 -18.84 -27.12 -30.94
CA PRO A 2 -19.70 -27.62 -29.85
C PRO A 2 -19.83 -29.15 -29.82
N PHE A 3 -19.93 -29.79 -31.00
CA PHE A 3 -20.01 -31.24 -31.11
C PHE A 3 -18.76 -31.94 -30.55
N LEU A 4 -17.56 -31.54 -31.00
CA LEU A 4 -16.30 -32.11 -30.52
C LEU A 4 -16.10 -31.87 -29.02
N TYR A 5 -16.44 -30.68 -28.54
CA TYR A 5 -16.36 -30.34 -27.12
C TYR A 5 -17.23 -31.28 -26.26
N ASN A 6 -18.51 -31.43 -26.61
CA ASN A 6 -19.43 -32.30 -25.89
C ASN A 6 -19.01 -33.78 -25.95
N LEU A 7 -18.49 -34.23 -27.10
CA LEU A 7 -17.95 -35.57 -27.27
C LEU A 7 -16.76 -35.83 -26.34
N LEU A 8 -15.81 -34.89 -26.29
CA LEU A 8 -14.64 -34.98 -25.43
C LEU A 8 -15.04 -34.97 -23.95
N CYS A 9 -15.91 -34.04 -23.53
CA CYS A 9 -16.40 -34.01 -22.16
C CYS A 9 -17.04 -35.34 -21.75
N SER A 10 -17.94 -35.87 -22.58
CA SER A 10 -18.61 -37.16 -22.31
C SER A 10 -17.65 -38.35 -22.26
N LYS A 11 -16.59 -38.35 -23.07
CA LYS A 11 -15.59 -39.43 -23.08
C LYS A 11 -14.61 -39.35 -21.92
N ILE A 12 -14.22 -38.14 -21.51
CA ILE A 12 -13.29 -37.93 -20.38
C ILE A 12 -14.00 -38.15 -19.03
N GLU A 13 -15.29 -37.79 -18.90
CA GLU A 13 -16.08 -38.05 -17.69
C GLU A 13 -16.33 -39.54 -17.42
N GLY A 14 -16.36 -40.36 -18.48
CA GLY A 14 -16.71 -41.77 -18.38
C GLY A 14 -18.19 -42.02 -18.03
N PRO A 15 -18.65 -43.28 -18.01
CA PRO A 15 -19.98 -43.60 -17.52
C PRO A 15 -20.06 -43.25 -16.03
N ARG A 16 -21.04 -42.43 -15.63
CA ARG A 16 -21.32 -42.15 -14.21
C ARG A 16 -21.61 -43.49 -13.53
N GLY A 17 -20.68 -43.99 -12.75
CA GLY A 17 -20.90 -45.15 -11.91
C GLY A 17 -22.13 -44.91 -11.04
N THR A 18 -23.16 -45.73 -11.22
CA THR A 18 -24.16 -45.95 -10.18
C THR A 18 -23.42 -46.20 -8.88
N SER A 19 -23.65 -45.34 -7.89
CA SER A 19 -23.17 -45.54 -6.53
C SER A 19 -23.79 -46.81 -5.94
N SER A 20 -23.15 -47.96 -6.16
CA SER A 20 -23.27 -49.11 -5.28
C SER A 20 -22.09 -49.05 -4.32
N LEU A 21 -22.41 -49.03 -3.03
CA LEU A 21 -21.46 -49.35 -1.98
C LEU A 21 -20.72 -50.63 -2.37
N ASP A 22 -19.40 -50.59 -2.46
CA ASP A 22 -18.55 -51.52 -1.72
C ASP A 22 -17.09 -51.11 -1.76
N CYS A 23 -16.47 -51.31 -0.60
CA CYS A 23 -15.13 -50.96 -0.21
C CYS A 23 -14.08 -51.94 -0.77
N HIS A 24 -12.87 -51.39 -0.95
CA HIS A 24 -11.58 -52.06 -1.19
C HIS A 24 -11.35 -52.75 -2.55
N ALA A 25 -10.53 -52.12 -3.41
CA ALA A 25 -9.20 -52.63 -3.74
C ALA A 25 -8.44 -51.66 -4.67
N ASP A 26 -7.22 -51.33 -4.25
CA ASP A 26 -6.01 -51.08 -5.03
C ASP A 26 -6.02 -50.04 -6.16
N LEU A 27 -5.65 -48.82 -5.81
CA LEU A 27 -4.80 -47.98 -6.67
C LEU A 27 -3.65 -47.45 -5.82
N VAL A 28 -2.49 -48.08 -5.99
CA VAL A 28 -1.20 -47.53 -5.60
C VAL A 28 -0.98 -46.29 -6.47
N GLU A 29 -1.31 -45.11 -5.95
CA GLU A 29 -0.77 -43.87 -6.50
C GLU A 29 0.68 -43.77 -6.05
N GLU A 30 1.60 -43.88 -7.01
CA GLU A 30 2.95 -43.33 -6.89
C GLU A 30 2.81 -41.85 -6.54
N ARG A 31 2.92 -41.52 -5.26
CA ARG A 31 3.36 -40.18 -4.86
C ARG A 31 4.77 -40.02 -5.40
N SER A 32 4.92 -39.25 -6.47
CA SER A 32 6.20 -38.63 -6.75
C SER A 32 6.45 -37.64 -5.62
N ASP A 33 7.41 -37.94 -4.75
CA ASP A 33 7.90 -37.09 -3.65
C ASP A 33 8.69 -35.86 -4.17
N GLU A 34 8.15 -35.13 -5.16
CA GLU A 34 8.77 -33.93 -5.76
C GLU A 34 7.88 -32.68 -5.65
N ASP A 35 7.04 -32.56 -4.62
CA ASP A 35 6.19 -31.38 -4.38
C ASP A 35 6.58 -30.64 -3.07
N ASP A 36 7.87 -30.63 -2.73
CA ASP A 36 8.44 -29.81 -1.65
C ASP A 36 9.05 -28.47 -2.14
N ASP A 37 8.66 -28.00 -3.32
CA ASP A 37 8.95 -26.63 -3.77
C ASP A 37 7.84 -25.64 -3.36
N ALA A 38 7.42 -25.71 -2.09
CA ALA A 38 6.47 -24.78 -1.48
C ALA A 38 7.04 -23.37 -1.22
N ASN A 39 8.28 -23.09 -1.65
CA ASN A 39 8.99 -21.87 -1.28
C ASN A 39 8.82 -20.68 -2.25
N SER A 40 8.19 -20.89 -3.42
CA SER A 40 8.06 -19.85 -4.45
C SER A 40 6.70 -19.13 -4.46
N ALA A 41 5.65 -19.77 -3.92
CA ALA A 41 4.31 -19.17 -3.84
C ALA A 41 4.13 -18.24 -2.63
N GLU A 42 4.85 -18.49 -1.51
CA GLU A 42 4.81 -17.63 -0.32
C GLU A 42 5.45 -16.25 -0.55
N GLU A 43 6.50 -16.16 -1.39
CA GLU A 43 7.11 -14.85 -1.71
C GLU A 43 6.19 -13.96 -2.56
N LEU A 44 5.40 -14.54 -3.47
CA LEU A 44 4.42 -13.82 -4.30
C LEU A 44 3.28 -13.21 -3.47
N ALA A 45 2.85 -13.94 -2.43
CA ALA A 45 1.76 -13.56 -1.55
C ALA A 45 2.04 -12.26 -0.77
N ASN A 46 3.31 -12.02 -0.43
CA ASN A 46 3.70 -10.92 0.46
C ASN A 46 3.63 -9.53 -0.18
N PHE A 47 3.63 -9.42 -1.51
CA PHE A 47 3.67 -8.12 -2.21
C PHE A 47 2.35 -7.70 -2.85
N ASP A 48 1.59 -8.64 -3.43
CA ASP A 48 0.29 -8.36 -4.08
C ASP A 48 -0.91 -8.73 -3.16
N GLY A 49 -0.69 -9.56 -2.14
CA GLY A 49 -1.78 -10.07 -1.28
C GLY A 49 -2.70 -11.06 -2.01
N LEU A 50 -2.33 -11.52 -3.21
CA LEU A 50 -2.98 -12.59 -3.96
C LEU A 50 -2.41 -13.94 -3.51
N VAL A 51 -3.28 -14.85 -3.08
CA VAL A 51 -2.92 -16.25 -2.79
C VAL A 51 -3.86 -17.17 -3.53
N LEU A 52 -3.26 -18.13 -4.20
CA LEU A 52 -4.00 -19.18 -4.89
C LEU A 52 -4.36 -20.25 -3.87
N MET A 53 -5.65 -20.51 -3.69
CA MET A 53 -6.11 -21.69 -2.99
C MET A 53 -6.55 -22.73 -4.00
N LYS A 54 -6.03 -23.96 -3.87
CA LYS A 54 -6.60 -25.10 -4.59
C LYS A 54 -8.07 -25.25 -4.20
N SER A 55 -8.97 -25.34 -5.17
CA SER A 55 -10.41 -25.47 -4.93
C SER A 55 -10.72 -26.69 -4.03
N ARG A 56 -11.67 -26.56 -3.11
CA ARG A 56 -11.89 -27.51 -1.99
C ARG A 56 -12.73 -28.76 -2.32
N GLY A 57 -13.04 -29.03 -3.58
CA GLY A 57 -13.94 -30.13 -3.97
C GLY A 57 -13.37 -31.08 -5.02
N PRO A 58 -13.10 -32.36 -4.70
CA PRO A 58 -12.61 -33.35 -5.68
C PRO A 58 -13.52 -33.50 -6.92
N ALA A 59 -14.84 -33.36 -6.75
CA ALA A 59 -15.80 -33.43 -7.83
C ALA A 59 -15.79 -32.19 -8.74
N MET A 60 -15.60 -30.99 -8.16
CA MET A 60 -15.46 -29.76 -8.94
C MET A 60 -14.17 -29.77 -9.76
N TRP A 61 -13.07 -30.23 -9.15
CA TRP A 61 -11.77 -30.33 -9.81
C TRP A 61 -11.81 -31.28 -11.01
N ARG A 62 -12.46 -32.44 -10.87
CA ARG A 62 -12.71 -33.37 -11.98
C ARG A 62 -13.50 -32.71 -13.11
N THR A 63 -14.56 -31.98 -12.78
CA THR A 63 -15.41 -31.29 -13.77
C THR A 63 -14.62 -30.20 -14.51
N TYR A 64 -13.85 -29.38 -13.77
CA TYR A 64 -13.03 -28.31 -14.35
C TYR A 64 -11.95 -28.87 -15.27
N ARG A 65 -11.27 -29.94 -14.84
CA ARG A 65 -10.26 -30.64 -15.63
C ARG A 65 -10.83 -31.18 -16.94
N VAL A 66 -11.99 -31.84 -16.90
CA VAL A 66 -12.69 -32.34 -18.10
C VAL A 66 -12.94 -31.19 -19.08
N GLN A 67 -13.53 -30.09 -18.58
CA GLN A 67 -13.89 -28.95 -19.40
C GLN A 67 -12.66 -28.30 -20.04
N ASN A 68 -11.60 -28.07 -19.27
CA ASN A 68 -10.38 -27.42 -19.75
C ASN A 68 -9.58 -28.30 -20.71
N MET A 69 -9.51 -29.62 -20.47
CA MET A 69 -8.94 -30.56 -21.43
C MET A 69 -9.71 -30.55 -22.76
N ALA A 70 -11.05 -30.59 -22.71
CA ALA A 70 -11.89 -30.56 -23.91
C ALA A 70 -11.76 -29.22 -24.66
N GLN A 71 -11.69 -28.08 -23.95
CA GLN A 71 -11.44 -26.76 -24.53
C GLN A 71 -10.05 -26.69 -25.19
N THR A 72 -9.02 -27.20 -24.52
CA THR A 72 -7.64 -27.20 -25.02
C THR A 72 -7.51 -28.02 -26.30
N VAL A 73 -8.07 -29.23 -26.33
CA VAL A 73 -8.08 -30.09 -27.55
C VAL A 73 -8.87 -29.42 -28.67
N CYS A 74 -10.02 -28.81 -28.38
CA CYS A 74 -10.75 -28.04 -29.38
C CYS A 74 -9.94 -26.86 -29.91
N ALA A 75 -9.19 -26.15 -29.05
CA ALA A 75 -8.31 -25.07 -29.46
C ALA A 75 -7.14 -25.56 -30.31
N MET A 76 -6.54 -26.72 -30.00
CA MET A 76 -5.49 -27.35 -30.81
C MET A 76 -5.99 -27.69 -32.22
N VAL A 77 -7.18 -28.31 -32.32
CA VAL A 77 -7.78 -28.66 -33.61
C VAL A 77 -8.16 -27.39 -34.39
N ALA A 78 -8.69 -26.36 -33.71
CA ALA A 78 -9.00 -25.08 -34.34
C ALA A 78 -7.75 -24.41 -34.92
N PHE A 79 -6.65 -24.40 -34.15
CA PHE A 79 -5.36 -23.86 -34.56
C PHE A 79 -4.74 -24.64 -35.72
N GLY A 80 -4.82 -25.97 -35.69
CA GLY A 80 -4.37 -26.85 -36.78
C GLY A 80 -5.16 -26.62 -38.07
N ARG A 81 -6.47 -26.42 -37.99
CA ARG A 81 -7.33 -26.12 -39.15
C ARG A 81 -7.08 -24.72 -39.71
N ASN A 82 -6.90 -23.73 -38.85
CA ASN A 82 -6.66 -22.35 -39.22
C ASN A 82 -5.79 -21.68 -38.16
N ARG A 83 -4.55 -21.37 -38.55
CA ARG A 83 -3.56 -20.73 -37.66
C ARG A 83 -3.97 -19.33 -37.18
N ARG A 84 -5.08 -18.75 -37.68
CA ARG A 84 -5.68 -17.51 -37.15
C ARG A 84 -6.48 -17.74 -35.86
N HIS A 85 -6.90 -18.96 -35.56
CA HIS A 85 -7.51 -19.31 -34.27
C HIS A 85 -6.43 -19.69 -33.27
N ASN A 86 -5.63 -18.71 -32.86
CA ASN A 86 -4.41 -18.91 -32.05
C ASN A 86 -4.46 -18.19 -30.69
N GLY A 87 -5.61 -17.71 -30.23
CA GLY A 87 -5.71 -16.92 -28.99
C GLY A 87 -5.10 -17.64 -27.78
N LEU A 88 -5.53 -18.88 -27.53
CA LEU A 88 -4.99 -19.72 -26.45
C LEU A 88 -3.49 -20.02 -26.67
N GLN A 89 -3.14 -20.44 -27.88
CA GLN A 89 -1.76 -20.78 -28.24
C GLN A 89 -0.81 -19.58 -28.09
N LEU A 90 -1.26 -18.37 -28.40
CA LEU A 90 -0.48 -17.15 -28.26
C LEU A 90 -0.30 -16.77 -26.79
N GLY A 91 -1.36 -16.87 -25.97
CA GLY A 91 -1.29 -16.69 -24.52
C GLY A 91 -0.28 -17.64 -23.87
N ASN A 92 -0.36 -18.93 -24.21
CA ASN A 92 0.60 -19.94 -23.76
C ASN A 92 2.04 -19.61 -24.18
N THR A 93 2.27 -19.21 -25.43
CA THR A 93 3.63 -18.85 -25.87
C THR A 93 4.16 -17.63 -25.12
N LEU A 94 3.35 -16.59 -24.88
CA LEU A 94 3.77 -15.42 -24.12
C LEU A 94 4.21 -15.80 -22.70
N MET A 95 3.45 -16.67 -22.06
CA MET A 95 3.71 -17.17 -20.71
C MET A 95 4.94 -18.08 -20.63
N PHE A 96 5.09 -19.01 -21.58
CA PHE A 96 6.30 -19.83 -21.68
C PHE A 96 7.54 -18.98 -21.98
N LEU A 97 7.38 -17.94 -22.80
CA LEU A 97 8.45 -17.02 -23.16
C LEU A 97 8.92 -16.19 -21.95
N SER A 98 7.99 -15.74 -21.09
CA SER A 98 8.28 -15.02 -19.86
C SER A 98 8.79 -15.95 -18.75
N GLY A 99 8.29 -17.19 -18.68
CA GLY A 99 8.72 -18.23 -17.75
C GLY A 99 10.02 -18.95 -18.14
N GLY A 100 10.79 -18.41 -19.08
CA GLY A 100 12.13 -18.92 -19.39
C GLY A 100 12.18 -20.25 -20.16
N VAL A 101 11.06 -20.70 -20.74
CA VAL A 101 11.02 -21.96 -21.48
C VAL A 101 11.99 -21.92 -22.66
N THR A 102 12.79 -22.98 -22.77
CA THR A 102 13.84 -23.11 -23.81
C THR A 102 13.23 -23.16 -25.20
N GLU A 103 14.02 -22.77 -26.22
CA GLU A 103 13.58 -22.82 -27.61
C GLU A 103 13.20 -24.24 -28.06
N ARG A 104 13.92 -25.26 -27.56
CA ARG A 104 13.63 -26.67 -27.86
C ARG A 104 12.23 -27.06 -27.37
N VAL A 105 11.89 -26.73 -26.13
CA VAL A 105 10.57 -27.04 -25.55
C VAL A 105 9.48 -26.23 -26.24
N SER A 106 9.72 -24.93 -26.48
CA SER A 106 8.78 -24.07 -27.21
C SER A 106 8.51 -24.58 -28.64
N SER A 107 9.52 -25.09 -29.34
CA SER A 107 9.36 -25.66 -30.68
C SER A 107 8.52 -26.93 -30.67
N TYR A 108 8.72 -27.79 -29.67
CA TYR A 108 7.93 -29.00 -29.50
C TYR A 108 6.46 -28.68 -29.17
N LEU A 109 6.20 -27.77 -28.23
CA LEU A 109 4.85 -27.34 -27.87
C LEU A 109 4.09 -26.68 -29.03
N ASN A 110 4.82 -25.96 -29.90
CA ASN A 110 4.26 -25.42 -31.13
C ASN A 110 3.92 -26.53 -32.14
N TYR A 111 4.81 -27.51 -32.31
CA TYR A 111 4.59 -28.64 -33.21
C TYR A 111 3.30 -29.41 -32.87
N ILE A 112 3.00 -29.61 -31.59
CA ILE A 112 1.77 -30.28 -31.13
C ILE A 112 0.56 -29.35 -31.02
N GLY A 113 0.70 -28.04 -31.32
CA GLY A 113 -0.40 -27.08 -31.36
C GLY A 113 -0.86 -26.55 -30.00
N LEU A 114 -0.06 -26.74 -28.93
CA LEU A 114 -0.33 -26.19 -27.59
C LEU A 114 0.11 -24.72 -27.45
N CYS A 115 1.09 -24.30 -28.25
CA CYS A 115 1.52 -22.91 -28.29
C CYS A 115 1.78 -22.43 -29.73
N SER A 116 1.88 -21.13 -29.93
CA SER A 116 2.40 -20.53 -31.16
C SER A 116 3.93 -20.54 -31.20
N SER A 117 4.53 -20.17 -32.33
CA SER A 117 5.98 -20.06 -32.46
C SER A 117 6.56 -18.97 -31.56
N ARG A 118 7.81 -19.17 -31.11
CA ARG A 118 8.54 -18.17 -30.30
C ARG A 118 8.64 -16.81 -31.02
N TRP A 119 8.83 -16.84 -32.34
CA TRP A 119 8.83 -15.64 -33.18
C TRP A 119 7.52 -14.86 -33.07
N MET A 120 6.37 -15.55 -33.09
CA MET A 120 5.05 -14.92 -32.95
C MET A 120 4.91 -14.22 -31.60
N ALA A 121 5.41 -14.81 -30.51
CA ALA A 121 5.39 -14.17 -29.20
C ALA A 121 6.26 -12.91 -29.12
N HIS A 122 7.48 -12.92 -29.70
CA HIS A 122 8.29 -11.71 -29.82
C HIS A 122 7.62 -10.64 -30.68
N ALA A 123 6.99 -11.03 -31.80
CA ALA A 123 6.24 -10.11 -32.65
C ALA A 123 5.04 -9.49 -31.90
N ALA A 124 4.31 -10.30 -31.12
CA ALA A 124 3.19 -9.84 -30.30
C ALA A 124 3.64 -8.88 -29.20
N LEU A 125 4.68 -9.21 -28.43
CA LEU A 125 5.22 -8.31 -27.39
C LEU A 125 5.75 -7.01 -27.99
N LYS A 126 6.39 -7.06 -29.15
CA LYS A 126 6.85 -5.85 -29.87
C LYS A 126 5.67 -5.01 -30.37
N ALA A 127 4.57 -5.63 -30.81
CA ALA A 127 3.36 -4.92 -31.21
C ALA A 127 2.68 -4.26 -29.99
N LEU A 128 2.52 -4.99 -28.88
CA LEU A 128 2.01 -4.44 -27.63
C LEU A 128 2.89 -3.30 -27.09
N GLY A 129 4.21 -3.47 -27.15
CA GLY A 129 5.17 -2.43 -26.77
C GLY A 129 5.04 -1.16 -27.63
N LYS A 130 4.81 -1.30 -28.94
CA LYS A 130 4.52 -0.15 -29.83
C LYS A 130 3.21 0.53 -29.49
N GLU A 131 2.17 -0.24 -29.14
CA GLU A 131 0.88 0.31 -28.71
C GLU A 131 1.02 1.07 -27.39
N ALA A 132 1.78 0.52 -26.43
CA ALA A 132 2.11 1.19 -25.18
C ALA A 132 2.90 2.50 -25.42
N ASP A 133 3.90 2.47 -26.30
CA ASP A 133 4.66 3.67 -26.70
C ASP A 133 3.74 4.72 -27.34
N GLN A 134 2.80 4.32 -28.20
CA GLN A 134 1.84 5.24 -28.82
C GLN A 134 0.87 5.83 -27.80
N LYS A 135 0.31 5.00 -26.90
CA LYS A 135 -0.54 5.48 -25.80
C LYS A 135 0.19 6.49 -24.93
N LEU A 136 1.46 6.24 -24.66
CA LEU A 136 2.29 7.15 -23.89
C LEU A 136 2.52 8.46 -24.64
N LYS A 137 2.88 8.43 -25.93
CA LYS A 137 3.02 9.65 -26.75
C LYS A 137 1.74 10.48 -26.82
N VAL A 138 0.57 9.83 -26.98
CA VAL A 138 -0.73 10.52 -26.96
C VAL A 138 -0.96 11.20 -25.61
N ARG A 139 -0.61 10.56 -24.49
CA ARG A 139 -0.73 11.18 -23.14
C ARG A 139 0.17 12.40 -22.96
N PHE A 140 1.35 12.37 -23.56
CA PHE A 140 2.32 13.46 -23.48
C PHE A 140 2.09 14.55 -24.54
N ASN A 141 1.17 14.36 -25.47
CA ASN A 141 0.81 15.37 -26.47
C ASN A 141 0.04 16.52 -25.81
N LEU A 142 0.76 17.62 -25.53
CA LEU A 142 0.23 18.82 -24.87
C LEU A 142 -0.88 19.52 -25.66
N ASN A 143 -1.01 19.26 -26.97
CA ASN A 143 -2.07 19.83 -27.81
C ASN A 143 -3.39 19.06 -27.72
N GLU A 144 -3.38 17.82 -27.22
CA GLU A 144 -4.54 16.92 -27.14
C GLU A 144 -4.91 16.53 -25.69
N SER A 145 -3.99 16.68 -24.74
CA SER A 145 -4.21 16.34 -23.34
C SER A 145 -4.60 17.58 -22.51
N PRO A 146 -5.75 17.56 -21.79
CA PRO A 146 -6.20 18.69 -20.96
C PRO A 146 -5.40 18.84 -19.65
N LEU A 147 -4.43 17.96 -19.39
CA LEU A 147 -3.67 17.90 -18.14
C LEU A 147 -2.22 18.33 -18.35
N LEU A 148 -1.73 19.15 -17.41
CA LEU A 148 -0.31 19.42 -17.20
C LEU A 148 0.48 18.10 -17.18
N ALA A 149 1.30 17.86 -18.22
CA ALA A 149 2.30 16.81 -18.14
C ALA A 149 3.34 17.23 -17.08
N PRO A 150 3.64 16.40 -16.04
CA PRO A 150 3.51 14.94 -16.01
C PRO A 150 2.83 14.40 -14.74
N PHE A 151 1.54 14.06 -14.81
CA PHE A 151 0.95 13.06 -13.90
C PHE A 151 1.33 11.65 -14.40
N LEU A 152 2.57 11.27 -14.12
CA LEU A 152 3.38 10.44 -15.00
C LEU A 152 2.96 8.96 -15.16
N PHE A 153 1.94 8.46 -14.45
CA PHE A 153 1.58 7.05 -14.56
C PHE A 153 0.10 6.74 -14.43
N HIS A 154 -0.64 7.46 -13.58
CA HIS A 154 -2.05 7.19 -13.26
C HIS A 154 -2.94 8.37 -13.67
N MET A 155 -3.89 8.13 -14.58
CA MET A 155 -4.85 9.16 -14.99
C MET A 155 -5.92 9.34 -13.91
N PRO A 156 -6.35 10.60 -13.64
CA PRO A 156 -7.50 10.83 -12.78
C PRO A 156 -8.78 10.20 -13.38
N PRO A 157 -9.78 9.85 -12.55
CA PRO A 157 -11.06 9.34 -13.01
C PRO A 157 -11.74 10.27 -14.02
N ALA A 158 -12.49 9.70 -14.96
CA ALA A 158 -13.20 10.48 -15.99
C ALA A 158 -14.24 11.44 -15.38
N SER A 159 -14.85 11.05 -14.26
CA SER A 159 -15.75 11.88 -13.45
C SER A 159 -15.05 13.16 -12.95
N LEU A 160 -13.84 13.02 -12.40
CA LEU A 160 -13.06 14.16 -11.92
C LEU A 160 -12.68 15.09 -13.08
N LEU A 161 -12.26 14.55 -14.23
CA LEU A 161 -11.87 15.34 -15.39
C LEU A 161 -12.96 16.31 -15.88
N GLN A 162 -14.24 16.00 -15.67
CA GLN A 162 -15.35 16.87 -16.04
C GLN A 162 -15.55 18.05 -15.06
N GLU A 163 -15.04 17.93 -13.83
CA GLU A 163 -15.19 18.94 -12.77
C GLU A 163 -14.01 19.93 -12.70
N LEU A 164 -12.90 19.64 -13.38
CA LEU A 164 -11.69 20.46 -13.33
C LEU A 164 -11.80 21.65 -14.29
N ASP A 165 -11.22 22.79 -13.90
CA ASP A 165 -11.07 23.95 -14.78
C ASP A 165 -9.85 23.77 -15.70
N PRO A 166 -10.04 23.68 -17.04
CA PRO A 166 -8.92 23.56 -17.96
C PRO A 166 -7.94 24.74 -17.91
N ALA A 167 -8.38 25.94 -17.50
CA ALA A 167 -7.50 27.10 -17.38
C ALA A 167 -6.46 26.93 -16.25
N GLU A 168 -6.87 26.27 -15.16
CA GLU A 168 -6.01 25.96 -14.02
C GLU A 168 -5.02 24.83 -14.29
N LEU A 169 -5.32 23.95 -15.25
CA LEU A 169 -4.49 22.80 -15.62
C LEU A 169 -3.34 23.16 -16.60
N SER A 170 -3.05 24.46 -16.76
CA SER A 170 -2.00 24.94 -17.65
C SER A 170 -0.66 25.13 -16.94
N VAL A 171 0.43 24.91 -17.69
CA VAL A 171 1.82 25.21 -17.28
C VAL A 171 1.96 26.63 -16.73
N LYS A 172 1.31 27.59 -17.39
CA LYS A 172 1.32 28.99 -16.98
C LYS A 172 0.66 29.20 -15.62
N ALA A 173 -0.49 28.57 -15.37
CA ALA A 173 -1.17 28.63 -14.08
C ALA A 173 -0.29 28.04 -12.96
N LEU A 174 0.30 26.86 -13.19
CA LEU A 174 1.24 26.23 -12.25
C LEU A 174 2.43 27.14 -11.93
N ASN A 175 3.11 27.69 -12.95
CA ASN A 175 4.28 28.54 -12.74
C ASN A 175 3.94 29.85 -12.03
N ASN A 176 2.82 30.47 -12.37
CA ASN A 176 2.33 31.65 -11.66
C ASN A 176 2.05 31.35 -10.19
N ALA A 177 1.37 30.24 -9.92
CA ALA A 177 1.02 29.78 -8.60
C ALA A 177 2.27 29.49 -7.74
N LEU A 178 3.24 28.75 -8.29
CA LEU A 178 4.52 28.49 -7.63
C LEU A 178 5.34 29.76 -7.38
N HIS A 179 5.29 30.73 -8.31
CA HIS A 179 5.94 32.03 -8.11
C HIS A 179 5.28 32.84 -7.00
N GLN A 180 3.95 32.86 -6.90
CA GLN A 180 3.25 33.52 -5.78
C GLN A 180 3.51 32.79 -4.46
N ALA A 181 3.49 31.47 -4.45
CA ALA A 181 3.82 30.64 -3.29
C ALA A 181 5.24 30.94 -2.76
N SER A 182 6.19 31.24 -3.64
CA SER A 182 7.56 31.61 -3.24
C SER A 182 7.66 32.91 -2.44
N LYS A 183 6.62 33.77 -2.53
CA LYS A 183 6.48 35.05 -1.81
C LYS A 183 5.56 34.94 -0.61
N MET A 184 4.86 33.82 -0.43
CA MET A 184 3.90 33.63 0.65
C MET A 184 4.61 33.55 2.00
N THR A 185 4.10 34.30 2.98
CA THR A 185 4.48 34.13 4.38
C THR A 185 3.73 32.95 4.94
N ILE A 186 4.45 31.87 5.25
CA ILE A 186 3.88 30.73 5.95
C ILE A 186 3.64 31.14 7.41
N CYS A 187 2.57 30.63 7.99
CA CYS A 187 2.24 30.84 9.40
C CYS A 187 2.15 29.48 10.11
N PRO A 188 2.55 29.36 11.38
CA PRO A 188 2.38 28.12 12.15
C PRO A 188 0.94 27.59 12.15
N SER A 189 -0.06 28.49 12.08
CA SER A 189 -1.48 28.14 11.97
C SER A 189 -1.85 27.34 10.72
N MET A 190 -1.01 27.37 9.68
CA MET A 190 -1.20 26.56 8.46
C MET A 190 -0.94 25.06 8.69
N PHE A 191 -0.34 24.70 9.83
CA PHE A 191 -0.05 23.32 10.21
C PHE A 191 -0.83 22.87 11.45
N THR A 192 -1.52 23.77 12.14
CA THR A 192 -2.29 23.42 13.33
C THR A 192 -3.61 22.76 12.93
N PRO A 193 -4.10 21.77 13.71
CA PRO A 193 -5.38 21.13 13.45
C PRO A 193 -6.51 22.15 13.37
N THR A 194 -7.39 22.00 12.36
CA THR A 194 -8.67 22.72 12.30
C THR A 194 -9.67 22.10 13.28
N LEU A 195 -10.81 22.77 13.49
CA LEU A 195 -11.92 22.22 14.28
C LEU A 195 -12.38 20.88 13.67
N GLU A 196 -12.65 20.85 12.37
CA GLU A 196 -13.05 19.64 11.63
C GLU A 196 -12.03 18.50 11.78
N SER A 197 -10.73 18.79 11.65
CA SER A 197 -9.66 17.80 11.82
C SER A 197 -9.59 17.27 13.27
N SER A 198 -9.94 18.10 14.25
CA SER A 198 -9.96 17.73 15.67
C SER A 198 -11.17 16.87 16.02
N GLU A 199 -12.36 17.24 15.54
CA GLU A 199 -13.58 16.44 15.67
C GLU A 199 -13.42 15.08 14.96
N HIS A 200 -12.84 15.09 13.77
CA HIS A 200 -12.49 13.87 13.05
C HIS A 200 -11.51 13.00 13.84
N TRP A 201 -10.49 13.60 14.46
CA TRP A 201 -9.52 12.86 15.27
C TRP A 201 -10.15 12.22 16.52
N GLU A 202 -11.07 12.91 17.17
CA GLU A 202 -11.88 12.32 18.26
C GLU A 202 -12.69 11.12 17.76
N ALA A 203 -13.43 11.28 16.67
CA ALA A 203 -14.20 10.19 16.06
C ALA A 203 -13.31 9.01 15.66
N THR A 204 -12.12 9.28 15.13
CA THR A 204 -11.11 8.27 14.78
C THR A 204 -10.71 7.45 15.99
N LEU A 205 -10.29 8.08 17.10
CA LEU A 205 -9.89 7.34 18.30
C LEU A 205 -11.05 6.55 18.90
N LYS A 206 -12.26 7.11 18.94
CA LYS A 206 -13.47 6.40 19.37
C LYS A 206 -13.79 5.19 18.49
N SER A 207 -13.62 5.30 17.17
CA SER A 207 -13.82 4.18 16.24
C SER A 207 -12.78 3.06 16.45
N GLN A 208 -11.53 3.43 16.76
CA GLN A 208 -10.47 2.47 17.08
C GLN A 208 -10.77 1.72 18.38
N ILE A 209 -11.26 2.40 19.42
CA ILE A 209 -11.72 1.78 20.67
C ILE A 209 -12.91 0.85 20.39
N THR A 210 -13.92 1.33 19.66
CA THR A 210 -15.12 0.55 19.29
C THR A 210 -14.73 -0.75 18.59
N ARG A 211 -13.76 -0.70 17.67
CA ARG A 211 -13.22 -1.89 17.01
C ARG A 211 -12.57 -2.87 17.97
N ALA A 212 -11.76 -2.40 18.92
CA ALA A 212 -11.13 -3.27 19.91
C ALA A 212 -12.18 -4.00 20.77
N ILE A 213 -13.22 -3.27 21.20
CA ILE A 213 -14.35 -3.84 21.97
C ILE A 213 -15.06 -4.92 21.17
N LEU A 214 -15.50 -4.60 19.96
CA LEU A 214 -16.28 -5.51 19.11
C LEU A 214 -15.49 -6.74 18.66
N ARG A 215 -14.17 -6.65 18.66
CA ARG A 215 -13.29 -7.73 18.21
C ARG A 215 -12.94 -8.71 19.32
N TYR A 216 -12.76 -8.22 20.56
CA TYR A 216 -12.16 -9.02 21.63
C TYR A 216 -12.95 -9.04 22.95
N LEU A 217 -13.90 -8.13 23.17
CA LEU A 217 -14.58 -8.00 24.46
C LEU A 217 -16.07 -8.29 24.39
N ALA A 218 -16.80 -7.67 23.46
CA ALA A 218 -18.25 -7.62 23.51
C ALA A 218 -18.93 -7.64 22.14
N LYS A 219 -20.18 -8.12 22.12
CA LYS A 219 -21.11 -8.05 20.99
C LYS A 219 -22.38 -7.31 21.42
N PRO A 220 -22.96 -6.45 20.56
CA PRO A 220 -24.18 -5.73 20.89
C PRO A 220 -25.38 -6.69 20.93
N LEU A 221 -26.22 -6.55 21.95
CA LEU A 221 -27.51 -7.23 22.08
C LEU A 221 -28.59 -6.60 21.20
N ASP A 222 -28.45 -5.31 20.89
CA ASP A 222 -29.42 -4.52 20.16
C ASP A 222 -28.75 -3.58 19.13
N GLY A 223 -29.57 -3.01 18.24
CA GLY A 223 -29.16 -2.03 17.24
C GLY A 223 -29.66 -0.62 17.53
N ARG A 224 -29.90 -0.27 18.80
CA ARG A 224 -30.47 1.03 19.20
C ARG A 224 -29.55 2.19 18.86
N VAL A 225 -28.25 2.00 19.07
CA VAL A 225 -27.22 3.00 18.77
C VAL A 225 -26.25 2.46 17.73
N ASN A 226 -25.90 3.30 16.76
CA ASN A 226 -24.95 2.94 15.72
C ASN A 226 -23.52 2.93 16.28
N LEU A 227 -22.91 1.75 16.33
CA LEU A 227 -21.52 1.58 16.76
C LEU A 227 -20.56 1.91 15.60
N GLN A 228 -20.04 3.13 15.60
CA GLN A 228 -19.11 3.61 14.57
C GLN A 228 -17.78 2.86 14.62
N LYS A 229 -17.52 2.04 13.59
CA LYS A 229 -16.26 1.25 13.47
C LYS A 229 -15.17 1.98 12.69
N ASN A 230 -15.55 2.99 11.93
CA ASN A 230 -14.66 3.83 11.14
C ASN A 230 -15.10 5.30 11.34
N PRO A 231 -14.17 6.26 11.27
CA PRO A 231 -14.52 7.67 11.27
C PRO A 231 -15.28 8.03 9.98
N LEU A 232 -15.92 9.19 9.97
CA LEU A 232 -16.64 9.70 8.80
C LEU A 232 -15.68 9.90 7.62
N ALA A 233 -16.18 9.58 6.42
CA ALA A 233 -15.46 9.88 5.19
C ALA A 233 -15.36 11.40 4.99
N VAL A 234 -14.23 11.86 4.46
CA VAL A 234 -13.92 13.25 4.19
C VAL A 234 -13.90 13.46 2.68
N HIS A 235 -12.96 12.82 1.98
CA HIS A 235 -12.86 12.86 0.52
C HIS A 235 -12.50 11.46 -0.05
N PRO A 236 -13.48 10.55 -0.12
CA PRO A 236 -13.28 9.21 -0.68
C PRO A 236 -13.20 9.23 -2.21
N ILE A 237 -12.31 8.41 -2.77
CA ILE A 237 -12.19 8.17 -4.22
C ILE A 237 -12.98 6.90 -4.59
N ALA A 238 -13.70 6.95 -5.70
CA ALA A 238 -14.48 5.81 -6.20
C ALA A 238 -13.57 4.63 -6.61
N PRO A 239 -13.97 3.37 -6.34
CA PRO A 239 -13.24 2.19 -6.77
C PRO A 239 -13.42 1.97 -8.27
N GLU A 240 -12.48 2.50 -9.05
CA GLU A 240 -12.38 2.28 -10.49
C GLU A 240 -11.06 1.58 -10.83
N TYR A 241 -11.04 0.84 -11.94
CA TYR A 241 -9.80 0.26 -12.44
C TYR A 241 -8.83 1.37 -12.84
N PRO A 242 -7.57 1.30 -12.39
CA PRO A 242 -6.67 2.42 -12.51
C PRO A 242 -6.15 2.47 -13.94
N ASN A 243 -6.23 3.64 -14.57
CA ASN A 243 -5.75 3.82 -15.92
C ASN A 243 -4.25 4.14 -15.92
N VAL A 244 -3.44 3.11 -15.70
CA VAL A 244 -1.98 3.21 -15.56
C VAL A 244 -1.27 2.96 -16.90
N THR A 245 -0.23 3.73 -17.20
CA THR A 245 0.71 3.41 -18.29
C THR A 245 2.13 3.44 -17.76
N MET A 246 2.80 2.30 -17.84
CA MET A 246 4.17 2.14 -17.38
C MET A 246 5.15 2.66 -18.43
N LEU A 247 6.15 3.42 -17.98
CA LEU A 247 7.35 3.67 -18.79
C LEU A 247 8.17 2.38 -18.88
N LYS A 248 8.89 2.25 -19.98
CA LYS A 248 9.94 1.25 -20.08
C LYS A 248 11.00 1.49 -19.02
N LEU A 249 11.59 0.40 -18.53
CA LEU A 249 12.75 0.46 -17.65
C LEU A 249 13.86 1.31 -18.27
N MET A 250 14.64 1.94 -17.41
CA MET A 250 15.64 2.93 -17.80
C MET A 250 16.90 2.66 -17.01
N ILE A 251 18.04 2.82 -17.65
CA ILE A 251 19.33 2.73 -16.98
C ILE A 251 19.66 4.12 -16.44
N ALA A 252 19.88 4.22 -15.14
CA ALA A 252 20.35 5.44 -14.49
C ALA A 252 21.65 5.13 -13.75
N SER A 253 22.65 6.02 -13.85
CA SER A 253 23.99 5.78 -13.30
C SER A 253 23.99 5.55 -11.77
N ASP A 254 23.17 6.33 -11.05
CA ASP A 254 23.09 6.38 -9.59
C ASP A 254 22.05 7.46 -9.14
N ASN A 255 21.99 7.76 -7.84
CA ASN A 255 21.20 8.88 -7.29
C ASN A 255 21.88 10.25 -7.46
N SER A 256 22.84 10.40 -8.37
CA SER A 256 23.51 11.68 -8.62
C SER A 256 22.68 12.59 -9.52
N ALA A 257 23.15 13.83 -9.70
CA ALA A 257 22.56 14.73 -10.69
C ALA A 257 22.64 14.16 -12.12
N GLN A 258 23.68 13.37 -12.42
CA GLN A 258 23.83 12.70 -13.70
C GLN A 258 22.75 11.62 -13.86
N GLY A 259 22.58 10.74 -12.87
CA GLY A 259 21.56 9.69 -12.94
C GLY A 259 20.14 10.25 -13.00
N VAL A 260 19.86 11.37 -12.33
CA VAL A 260 18.60 12.11 -12.51
C VAL A 260 18.45 12.64 -13.94
N GLY A 261 19.54 13.15 -14.53
CA GLY A 261 19.57 13.55 -15.95
C GLY A 261 19.29 12.39 -16.91
N ASP A 262 19.82 11.20 -16.62
CA ASP A 262 19.58 9.99 -17.41
C ASP A 262 18.09 9.59 -17.35
N VAL A 263 17.46 9.66 -16.17
CA VAL A 263 16.02 9.44 -16.01
C VAL A 263 15.22 10.43 -16.83
N PHE A 264 15.51 11.73 -16.76
CA PHE A 264 14.80 12.72 -17.58
C PHE A 264 14.98 12.46 -19.07
N THR A 265 16.19 12.14 -19.50
CA THR A 265 16.51 11.84 -20.90
C THR A 265 15.67 10.69 -21.41
N GLY A 266 15.55 9.59 -20.66
CA GLY A 266 14.73 8.49 -21.12
C GLY A 266 13.22 8.79 -21.05
N VAL A 267 12.74 9.66 -20.15
CA VAL A 267 11.33 10.07 -20.12
C VAL A 267 11.01 10.82 -21.41
N ILE A 268 11.91 11.69 -21.86
CA ILE A 268 11.80 12.40 -23.14
C ILE A 268 11.77 11.41 -24.31
N GLN A 269 12.73 10.48 -24.37
CA GLN A 269 12.81 9.50 -25.45
C GLN A 269 11.54 8.66 -25.58
N GLN A 270 10.91 8.32 -24.45
CA GLN A 270 9.69 7.51 -24.44
C GLN A 270 8.43 8.35 -24.69
N SER A 271 8.37 9.58 -24.19
CA SER A 271 7.23 10.51 -24.37
C SER A 271 7.07 11.05 -25.78
N GLY A 272 8.12 10.97 -26.61
CA GLY A 272 8.08 11.51 -27.97
C GLY A 272 8.09 13.04 -28.04
N LEU A 273 8.41 13.71 -26.92
CA LEU A 273 8.68 15.14 -26.86
C LEU A 273 9.97 15.45 -27.63
N THR A 274 10.02 16.56 -28.38
CA THR A 274 11.25 16.97 -29.05
C THR A 274 12.18 17.70 -28.07
N PRO A 275 13.51 17.70 -28.32
CA PRO A 275 14.46 18.46 -27.49
C PRO A 275 14.22 19.98 -27.48
N GLU A 276 13.48 20.52 -28.45
CA GLU A 276 13.15 21.95 -28.56
C GLU A 276 11.91 22.32 -27.74
N ASP A 277 10.95 21.39 -27.57
CA ASP A 277 9.79 21.53 -26.66
C ASP A 277 10.19 21.54 -25.17
N ASN A 278 11.48 21.36 -24.88
CA ASN A 278 12.03 20.78 -23.65
C ASN A 278 12.50 21.80 -22.60
N HIS A 279 12.95 22.98 -23.01
CA HIS A 279 13.55 23.94 -22.07
C HIS A 279 12.54 24.49 -21.05
N ASP A 280 11.24 24.47 -21.38
CA ASP A 280 10.16 24.95 -20.50
C ASP A 280 9.31 23.81 -19.90
N THR A 281 9.36 22.57 -20.39
CA THR A 281 8.46 21.48 -19.96
C THR A 281 8.91 20.74 -18.70
N LEU A 282 10.21 20.50 -18.51
CA LEU A 282 10.73 19.82 -17.31
C LEU A 282 10.79 20.73 -16.06
N ASP A 283 10.73 22.06 -16.25
CA ASP A 283 10.51 23.02 -15.16
C ASP A 283 9.11 22.84 -14.51
N ASN A 284 8.19 22.11 -15.16
CA ASN A 284 6.82 21.88 -14.69
C ASN A 284 6.63 20.54 -13.96
N VAL A 285 7.70 19.81 -13.65
CA VAL A 285 7.62 18.56 -12.91
C VAL A 285 7.40 18.86 -11.42
N LEU A 286 6.24 18.46 -10.88
CA LEU A 286 5.95 18.53 -9.45
C LEU A 286 6.38 17.22 -8.76
N PRO A 287 7.45 17.21 -7.95
CA PRO A 287 7.85 16.01 -7.23
C PRO A 287 6.89 15.77 -6.05
N ILE A 288 6.12 14.68 -6.12
CA ILE A 288 5.18 14.27 -5.08
C ILE A 288 5.84 13.14 -4.26
N PRO A 289 5.98 13.27 -2.93
CA PRO A 289 6.45 12.17 -2.10
C PRO A 289 5.47 11.00 -2.12
N GLY A 290 6.00 9.78 -2.23
CA GLY A 290 5.20 8.56 -2.21
C GLY A 290 4.44 8.40 -0.90
N ALA A 291 3.14 8.09 -0.99
CA ALA A 291 2.28 8.00 0.18
C ALA A 291 2.62 6.79 1.04
N ALA A 292 2.89 5.62 0.43
CA ALA A 292 3.33 4.44 1.17
C ALA A 292 4.70 4.64 1.82
N HIS A 293 5.66 5.21 1.09
CA HIS A 293 6.97 5.52 1.66
C HIS A 293 6.90 6.52 2.82
N THR A 294 5.99 7.50 2.75
CA THR A 294 5.72 8.44 3.84
C THR A 294 5.17 7.71 5.06
N LEU A 295 4.15 6.86 4.88
CA LEU A 295 3.60 6.00 5.95
C LEU A 295 4.70 5.14 6.57
N TRP A 296 5.46 4.40 5.77
CA TRP A 296 6.47 3.46 6.25
C TRP A 296 7.59 4.13 7.04
N ASN A 297 8.18 5.22 6.51
CA ASN A 297 9.32 5.86 7.17
C ASN A 297 8.92 6.62 8.43
N ILE A 298 7.75 7.28 8.43
CA ILE A 298 7.25 7.97 9.64
C ILE A 298 6.81 6.94 10.68
N SER A 299 6.12 5.87 10.27
CA SER A 299 5.75 4.77 11.18
C SER A 299 6.97 4.13 11.81
N GLN A 300 8.04 3.91 11.06
CA GLN A 300 9.30 3.39 11.59
C GLN A 300 9.89 4.34 12.63
N ALA A 301 9.94 5.65 12.35
CA ALA A 301 10.49 6.63 13.29
C ALA A 301 9.68 6.69 14.60
N ILE A 302 8.35 6.67 14.50
CA ILE A 302 7.45 6.62 15.65
C ILE A 302 7.62 5.30 16.42
N PHE A 303 7.64 4.17 15.72
CA PHE A 303 7.80 2.85 16.33
C PHE A 303 9.12 2.73 17.10
N LEU A 304 10.21 3.27 16.55
CA LEU A 304 11.51 3.32 17.23
C LEU A 304 11.50 4.24 18.45
N ALA A 305 10.78 5.37 18.40
CA ALA A 305 10.63 6.27 19.55
C ALA A 305 9.85 5.63 20.71
N HIS A 306 8.91 4.74 20.39
CA HIS A 306 8.08 4.00 21.36
C HIS A 306 8.57 2.58 21.65
N TRP A 307 9.72 2.18 21.09
CA TRP A 307 10.21 0.79 21.24
C TRP A 307 10.41 0.45 22.71
N GLY A 308 11.10 1.31 23.45
CA GLY A 308 11.47 1.13 24.87
C GLY A 308 12.86 0.51 25.06
N ASN A 309 13.27 0.34 26.32
CA ASN A 309 14.55 -0.27 26.68
C ASN A 309 14.39 -1.70 27.22
N GLU A 310 14.76 -2.68 26.40
CA GLU A 310 14.69 -4.12 26.73
C GLU A 310 15.55 -4.54 27.93
N LYS A 311 16.54 -3.73 28.31
CA LYS A 311 17.40 -4.01 29.47
C LYS A 311 16.76 -3.60 30.79
N CYS A 312 15.70 -2.80 30.76
CA CYS A 312 15.01 -2.32 31.94
C CYS A 312 13.78 -3.18 32.21
N SER A 313 13.76 -3.84 33.38
CA SER A 313 12.69 -4.75 33.79
C SER A 313 11.35 -4.07 34.04
N HIS A 314 11.31 -2.74 34.16
CA HIS A 314 10.07 -1.96 34.36
C HIS A 314 9.71 -1.12 33.13
N ASP A 315 10.42 -1.28 32.03
CA ASP A 315 10.08 -0.60 30.78
C ASP A 315 8.78 -1.15 30.21
N THR A 316 7.84 -0.27 29.87
CA THR A 316 6.53 -0.62 29.33
C THR A 316 6.40 -0.28 27.86
N GLY A 317 7.52 -0.25 27.12
CA GLY A 317 7.59 0.06 25.70
C GLY A 317 6.86 -0.95 24.80
N ALA A 318 6.88 -0.68 23.49
CA ALA A 318 6.27 -1.56 22.50
C ALA A 318 6.87 -2.97 22.53
N TRP A 319 8.18 -3.12 22.80
CA TRP A 319 8.85 -4.42 22.87
C TRP A 319 8.19 -5.35 23.91
N ARG A 320 7.83 -4.82 25.09
CA ARG A 320 7.24 -5.63 26.16
C ARG A 320 5.82 -6.08 25.83
N THR A 321 5.05 -5.20 25.18
CA THR A 321 3.72 -5.57 24.67
C THR A 321 3.85 -6.70 23.64
N LEU A 322 4.77 -6.57 22.68
CA LEU A 322 5.03 -7.60 21.67
C LEU A 322 5.49 -8.92 22.29
N HIS A 323 6.37 -8.88 23.27
CA HIS A 323 6.82 -10.06 24.01
C HIS A 323 5.65 -10.77 24.71
N ALA A 324 4.76 -10.03 25.37
CA ALA A 324 3.57 -10.61 26.00
C ALA A 324 2.57 -11.18 24.98
N LEU A 325 2.57 -10.63 23.76
CA LEU A 325 1.84 -11.14 22.60
C LEU A 325 2.58 -12.24 21.83
N GLY A 326 3.60 -12.87 22.43
CA GLY A 326 4.30 -14.04 21.86
C GLY A 326 5.26 -13.71 20.71
N VAL A 327 5.55 -12.43 20.47
CA VAL A 327 6.52 -12.01 19.45
C VAL A 327 7.89 -11.87 20.11
N THR A 328 8.79 -12.84 19.86
CA THR A 328 10.16 -12.83 20.38
C THR A 328 11.08 -11.93 19.56
N ALA A 329 10.80 -10.62 19.54
CA ALA A 329 11.63 -9.65 18.85
C ALA A 329 12.62 -8.99 19.83
N LYS A 330 13.91 -9.32 19.72
CA LYS A 330 15.01 -8.65 20.47
C LYS A 330 15.41 -7.28 19.91
N LYS A 331 14.78 -6.89 18.80
CA LYS A 331 15.01 -5.64 18.07
C LYS A 331 13.75 -5.26 17.30
N PRO A 332 13.49 -3.96 17.08
CA PRO A 332 12.41 -3.52 16.21
C PRO A 332 12.66 -4.04 14.79
N ILE A 333 11.60 -4.49 14.12
CA ILE A 333 11.67 -4.88 12.71
C ILE A 333 12.12 -3.66 11.90
N THR A 334 13.16 -3.87 11.09
CA THR A 334 13.81 -2.82 10.30
C THR A 334 13.28 -2.80 8.87
N LYS A 335 13.81 -1.91 8.02
CA LYS A 335 13.40 -1.57 6.63
C LYS A 335 13.19 -2.75 5.66
N LYS A 336 13.47 -3.99 6.05
CA LYS A 336 13.25 -5.18 5.23
C LYS A 336 11.79 -5.59 5.13
N ASP A 337 10.97 -5.31 6.16
CA ASP A 337 9.56 -5.74 6.18
C ASP A 337 8.66 -4.70 6.85
N PHE A 338 8.17 -3.75 6.05
CA PHE A 338 7.27 -2.70 6.51
C PHE A 338 5.86 -3.23 6.84
N ASN A 339 5.42 -4.30 6.18
CA ASN A 339 4.10 -4.89 6.42
C ASN A 339 4.05 -5.55 7.80
N LEU A 340 5.08 -6.30 8.17
CA LEU A 340 5.18 -6.91 9.49
C LEU A 340 5.39 -5.85 10.59
N MET A 341 6.12 -4.77 10.31
CA MET A 341 6.22 -3.63 11.21
C MET A 341 4.85 -2.99 11.50
N LEU A 342 4.05 -2.68 10.47
CA LEU A 342 2.70 -2.14 10.63
C LEU A 342 1.78 -3.13 11.38
N CYS A 343 1.91 -4.43 11.12
CA CYS A 343 1.22 -5.49 11.85
C CYS A 343 1.55 -5.45 13.35
N HIS A 344 2.82 -5.31 13.71
CA HIS A 344 3.25 -5.18 15.11
C HIS A 344 2.68 -3.93 15.78
N ILE A 345 2.72 -2.78 15.10
CA ILE A 345 2.16 -1.52 15.59
C ILE A 345 0.65 -1.69 15.88
N GLU A 346 -0.10 -2.28 14.94
CA GLU A 346 -1.52 -2.54 15.12
C GLU A 346 -1.80 -3.50 16.28
N LYS A 347 -1.01 -4.57 16.45
CA LYS A 347 -1.16 -5.50 17.59
C LYS A 347 -0.96 -4.80 18.93
N VAL A 348 0.11 -4.00 19.04
CA VAL A 348 0.42 -3.23 20.26
C VAL A 348 -0.69 -2.23 20.56
N HIS A 349 -1.19 -1.53 19.53
CA HIS A 349 -2.25 -0.54 19.69
C HIS A 349 -3.58 -1.16 20.12
N GLU A 350 -4.03 -2.22 19.43
CA GLU A 350 -5.28 -2.92 19.77
C GLU A 350 -5.24 -3.51 21.18
N ALA A 351 -4.13 -4.12 21.59
CA ALA A 351 -3.96 -4.67 22.94
C ALA A 351 -4.02 -3.57 24.01
N ASN A 352 -3.33 -2.45 23.81
CA ASN A 352 -3.35 -1.32 24.75
C ASN A 352 -4.76 -0.71 24.86
N LEU A 353 -5.45 -0.48 23.75
CA LEU A 353 -6.83 0.03 23.76
C LEU A 353 -7.78 -0.93 24.47
N LEU A 354 -7.68 -2.23 24.20
CA LEU A 354 -8.50 -3.24 24.87
C LEU A 354 -8.30 -3.20 26.38
N TYR A 355 -7.06 -3.13 26.85
CA TYR A 355 -6.77 -3.05 28.28
C TYR A 355 -7.27 -1.74 28.92
N CYS A 356 -7.16 -0.60 28.22
CA CYS A 356 -7.80 0.65 28.65
C CYS A 356 -9.32 0.49 28.84
N VAL A 357 -10.01 -0.22 27.94
CA VAL A 357 -11.44 -0.52 28.09
C VAL A 357 -11.69 -1.45 29.29
N LEU A 358 -10.85 -2.46 29.52
CA LEU A 358 -10.96 -3.32 30.69
C LEU A 358 -10.79 -2.54 32.00
N LEU A 359 -9.95 -1.50 32.03
CA LEU A 359 -9.83 -0.62 33.19
C LEU A 359 -11.08 0.24 33.41
N VAL A 360 -11.73 0.72 32.35
CA VAL A 360 -12.97 1.51 32.44
C VAL A 360 -14.17 0.65 32.83
N SER A 361 -14.27 -0.56 32.28
CA SER A 361 -15.34 -1.51 32.60
C SER A 361 -15.14 -2.24 33.94
N ASN A 362 -14.05 -1.93 34.67
CA ASN A 362 -13.64 -2.58 35.92
C ASN A 362 -13.43 -4.10 35.80
N ARG A 363 -12.88 -4.54 34.66
CA ARG A 363 -12.62 -5.95 34.31
C ARG A 363 -11.14 -6.28 34.10
N GLY A 364 -10.22 -5.40 34.49
CA GLY A 364 -8.78 -5.62 34.30
C GLY A 364 -8.24 -6.91 34.94
N HIS A 365 -8.88 -7.40 36.00
CA HIS A 365 -8.52 -8.62 36.72
C HIS A 365 -9.21 -9.89 36.15
N ILE A 366 -10.14 -9.73 35.21
CA ILE A 366 -10.94 -10.83 34.64
C ILE A 366 -10.28 -11.28 33.34
N SER A 367 -9.99 -12.58 33.22
CA SER A 367 -9.49 -13.14 31.96
C SER A 367 -10.56 -13.06 30.87
N LEU A 368 -10.14 -12.71 29.66
CA LEU A 368 -10.99 -12.71 28.48
C LEU A 368 -11.42 -14.15 28.16
N ALA A 369 -12.70 -14.31 27.82
CA ALA A 369 -13.31 -15.58 27.46
C ALA A 369 -13.50 -15.69 25.94
N GLN A 370 -13.66 -16.92 25.43
CA GLN A 370 -13.92 -17.16 24.01
C GLN A 370 -15.27 -16.59 23.54
N GLU A 371 -16.27 -16.58 24.43
CA GLU A 371 -17.55 -15.94 24.17
C GLU A 371 -17.50 -14.45 24.50
N LEU A 372 -17.79 -13.62 23.50
CA LEU A 372 -17.92 -12.17 23.65
C LEU A 372 -19.12 -11.83 24.55
N LEU A 373 -18.91 -10.85 25.43
CA LEU A 373 -19.95 -10.35 26.33
C LEU A 373 -21.12 -9.79 25.54
N ALA A 374 -22.33 -10.25 25.86
CA ALA A 374 -23.53 -9.68 25.28
C ALA A 374 -23.96 -8.47 26.13
N VAL A 375 -23.80 -7.26 25.59
CA VAL A 375 -24.13 -5.98 26.26
C VAL A 375 -24.94 -5.08 25.32
N SER A 376 -25.66 -4.10 25.87
CA SER A 376 -26.42 -3.14 25.04
C SER A 376 -25.47 -2.28 24.18
N SER A 377 -25.96 -1.79 23.04
CA SER A 377 -25.19 -0.85 22.21
C SER A 377 -24.88 0.46 22.95
N GLU A 378 -25.76 0.92 23.85
CA GLU A 378 -25.54 2.10 24.71
C GLU A 378 -24.37 1.89 25.68
N THR A 379 -24.28 0.73 26.33
CA THR A 379 -23.16 0.40 27.23
C THR A 379 -21.82 0.39 26.49
N ILE A 380 -21.79 -0.09 25.24
CA ILE A 380 -20.57 -0.06 24.42
C ILE A 380 -20.15 1.39 24.14
N VAL A 381 -21.09 2.26 23.78
CA VAL A 381 -20.80 3.69 23.54
C VAL A 381 -20.30 4.37 24.82
N GLU A 382 -20.91 4.07 25.97
CA GLU A 382 -20.45 4.58 27.26
C GLU A 382 -19.00 4.16 27.55
N TRP A 383 -18.66 2.88 27.35
CA TRP A 383 -17.28 2.41 27.48
C TRP A 383 -16.33 3.12 26.52
N VAL A 384 -16.75 3.37 25.28
CA VAL A 384 -15.94 4.12 24.29
C VAL A 384 -15.68 5.54 24.77
N ASP A 385 -16.71 6.28 25.17
CA ASP A 385 -16.60 7.67 25.60
C ASP A 385 -15.78 7.81 26.89
N CYS A 386 -16.01 6.94 27.87
CA CYS A 386 -15.23 6.92 29.11
C CYS A 386 -13.77 6.56 28.86
N THR A 387 -13.49 5.60 27.98
CA THR A 387 -12.11 5.24 27.59
C THR A 387 -11.44 6.40 26.86
N TYR A 388 -12.13 7.05 25.93
CA TYR A 388 -11.62 8.21 25.22
C TYR A 388 -11.28 9.34 26.20
N LYS A 389 -12.21 9.72 27.08
CA LYS A 389 -12.01 10.78 28.07
C LYS A 389 -10.81 10.51 28.97
N ARG A 390 -10.66 9.26 29.45
CA ARG A 390 -9.63 8.87 30.43
C ARG A 390 -8.24 8.67 29.82
N PHE A 391 -8.14 8.18 28.58
CA PHE A 391 -6.85 7.74 28.01
C PHE A 391 -6.50 8.36 26.65
N CYS A 392 -7.42 9.05 25.99
CA CYS A 392 -7.23 9.53 24.61
C CYS A 392 -7.49 11.02 24.42
N SER A 393 -8.14 11.69 25.37
CA SER A 393 -8.43 13.11 25.29
C SER A 393 -7.19 13.98 25.55
N GLY A 394 -7.20 15.23 25.09
CA GLY A 394 -6.15 16.19 25.46
C GLY A 394 -6.09 16.46 26.96
N GLN A 395 -7.23 16.37 27.66
CA GLN A 395 -7.31 16.49 29.12
C GLN A 395 -6.61 15.32 29.83
N ALA A 396 -6.65 14.11 29.28
CA ALA A 396 -5.94 12.96 29.83
C ALA A 396 -4.42 13.19 29.88
N MET A 397 -3.85 13.88 28.89
CA MET A 397 -2.42 14.24 28.86
C MET A 397 -2.03 15.29 29.90
N LEU A 398 -3.00 16.08 30.38
CA LEU A 398 -2.81 17.14 31.37
C LEU A 398 -3.23 16.72 32.79
N ALA A 399 -3.70 15.49 32.97
CA ALA A 399 -4.15 14.99 34.26
C ALA A 399 -2.96 14.75 35.20
N ASP A 400 -3.18 14.89 36.51
CA ASP A 400 -2.16 14.67 37.55
C ASP A 400 -1.48 13.29 37.44
N LEU A 401 -2.19 12.27 36.95
CA LEU A 401 -1.64 10.95 36.73
C LEU A 401 -0.60 10.91 35.58
N ALA A 402 -0.79 11.70 34.53
CA ALA A 402 0.17 11.81 33.44
C ALA A 402 1.43 12.59 33.84
N GLU A 403 1.32 13.51 34.80
CA GLU A 403 2.46 14.22 35.37
C GLU A 403 3.22 13.35 36.38
N SER A 404 2.51 12.62 37.24
CA SER A 404 3.10 11.79 38.30
C SER A 404 3.60 10.41 37.85
N SER A 405 3.08 9.84 36.75
CA SER A 405 3.44 8.50 36.26
C SER A 405 3.98 8.54 34.82
N ILE A 406 5.29 8.33 34.68
CA ILE A 406 5.95 8.22 33.36
C ILE A 406 5.37 7.05 32.56
N THR A 407 5.10 5.91 33.21
CA THR A 407 4.47 4.75 32.59
C THR A 407 3.11 5.10 31.98
N HIS A 408 2.29 5.85 32.72
CA HIS A 408 0.99 6.30 32.23
C HIS A 408 1.16 7.25 31.04
N LYS A 409 2.03 8.26 31.16
CA LYS A 409 2.29 9.21 30.07
C LYS A 409 2.80 8.54 28.79
N ASN A 410 3.72 7.59 28.92
CA ASN A 410 4.24 6.82 27.79
C ASN A 410 3.13 6.00 27.10
N LEU A 411 2.19 5.43 27.88
CA LEU A 411 1.02 4.73 27.32
C LEU A 411 0.13 5.70 26.51
N LEU A 412 -0.19 6.87 27.07
CA LEU A 412 -1.03 7.87 26.38
C LEU A 412 -0.38 8.32 25.07
N LEU A 413 0.90 8.67 25.10
CA LEU A 413 1.67 9.09 23.92
C LEU A 413 1.71 7.98 22.87
N ARG A 414 1.90 6.72 23.28
CA ARG A 414 1.89 5.58 22.35
C ARG A 414 0.53 5.40 21.69
N ILE A 415 -0.57 5.48 22.45
CA ILE A 415 -1.93 5.38 21.90
C ILE A 415 -2.18 6.49 20.86
N TRP A 416 -1.78 7.72 21.16
CA TRP A 416 -1.91 8.84 20.22
C TRP A 416 -1.10 8.61 18.95
N ASP A 417 0.20 8.36 19.10
CA ASP A 417 1.12 8.29 17.98
C ASP A 417 0.83 7.06 17.08
N PHE A 418 0.57 5.90 17.67
CA PHE A 418 0.19 4.69 16.91
C PHE A 418 -1.20 4.83 16.29
N GLY A 419 -2.12 5.55 16.96
CA GLY A 419 -3.42 5.87 16.41
C GLY A 419 -3.33 6.61 15.07
N THR A 420 -2.37 7.52 14.91
CA THR A 420 -2.16 8.25 13.63
C THR A 420 -1.69 7.34 12.50
N ILE A 421 -0.83 6.36 12.81
CA ILE A 421 -0.33 5.38 11.86
C ILE A 421 -1.46 4.50 11.34
N LEU A 422 -2.28 3.98 12.25
CA LEU A 422 -3.40 3.13 11.86
C LEU A 422 -4.46 3.89 11.10
N GLU A 423 -4.71 5.15 11.44
CA GLU A 423 -5.65 5.97 10.68
C GLU A 423 -5.13 6.24 9.28
N ALA A 424 -3.87 6.62 9.10
CA ALA A 424 -3.28 6.82 7.78
C ALA A 424 -3.33 5.54 6.94
N GLN A 425 -3.00 4.38 7.52
CA GLN A 425 -3.05 3.09 6.83
C GLN A 425 -4.49 2.73 6.42
N ARG A 426 -5.49 3.00 7.26
CA ARG A 426 -6.91 2.72 6.98
C ARG A 426 -7.48 3.69 5.96
N ALA A 427 -7.17 4.97 6.06
CA ALA A 427 -7.53 5.99 5.09
C ALA A 427 -7.03 5.62 3.68
N MET A 428 -5.79 5.12 3.56
CA MET A 428 -5.27 4.61 2.28
C MET A 428 -6.07 3.42 1.74
N LYS A 429 -6.45 2.46 2.59
CA LYS A 429 -7.25 1.28 2.19
C LYS A 429 -8.69 1.63 1.81
N ASP A 430 -9.27 2.62 2.50
CA ASP A 430 -10.62 3.13 2.28
C ASP A 430 -10.68 4.15 1.13
N SER A 431 -9.52 4.51 0.56
CA SER A 431 -9.36 5.52 -0.50
C SER A 431 -9.78 6.93 -0.15
N ASP A 432 -9.56 7.34 1.10
CA ASP A 432 -9.94 8.67 1.56
C ASP A 432 -8.70 9.54 1.75
N TYR A 433 -8.39 10.35 0.73
CA TYR A 433 -7.25 11.24 0.81
C TYR A 433 -7.47 12.37 1.83
N GLY A 434 -8.71 12.75 2.12
CA GLY A 434 -9.02 13.79 3.10
C GLY A 434 -8.62 13.35 4.51
N ARG A 435 -9.00 12.12 4.88
CA ARG A 435 -8.57 11.47 6.13
C ARG A 435 -7.05 11.34 6.20
N LEU A 436 -6.43 10.94 5.10
CA LEU A 436 -4.97 10.85 5.00
C LEU A 436 -4.29 12.21 5.20
N MET A 437 -4.86 13.29 4.63
CA MET A 437 -4.31 14.63 4.77
C MET A 437 -4.33 15.14 6.20
N TYR A 438 -5.38 14.86 6.98
CA TYR A 438 -5.39 15.19 8.41
C TYR A 438 -4.26 14.51 9.18
N MET A 439 -3.89 13.27 8.82
CA MET A 439 -2.74 12.60 9.44
C MET A 439 -1.41 13.21 8.99
N TRP A 440 -1.28 13.58 7.72
CA TRP A 440 -0.08 14.23 7.20
C TRP A 440 0.17 15.60 7.83
N GLU A 441 -0.87 16.37 8.14
CA GLU A 441 -0.78 17.63 8.89
C GLU A 441 -0.20 17.40 10.30
N LYS A 442 -0.70 16.39 11.02
CA LYS A 442 -0.15 16.03 12.33
C LYS A 442 1.31 15.59 12.20
N TRP A 443 1.62 14.76 11.20
CA TRP A 443 2.98 14.29 10.94
C TRP A 443 3.94 15.39 10.52
N ALA A 444 3.47 16.44 9.84
CA ALA A 444 4.29 17.60 9.49
C ALA A 444 4.90 18.28 10.73
N ILE A 445 4.18 18.24 11.85
CA ILE A 445 4.64 18.70 13.16
C ILE A 445 5.48 17.61 13.86
N MET A 446 4.96 16.38 13.99
CA MET A 446 5.64 15.29 14.72
C MET A 446 7.05 15.00 14.17
N THR A 447 7.22 15.04 12.85
CA THR A 447 8.51 14.78 12.19
C THR A 447 9.58 15.82 12.53
N GLN A 448 9.22 17.01 13.01
CA GLN A 448 10.17 17.98 13.55
C GLN A 448 10.70 17.52 14.91
N GLY A 449 9.85 16.89 15.74
CA GLY A 449 10.21 16.35 17.04
C GLY A 449 11.01 15.05 16.96
N LEU A 450 10.70 14.19 15.99
CA LEU A 450 11.37 12.91 15.78
C LEU A 450 12.85 13.06 15.39
N ARG A 451 13.71 12.16 15.90
CA ARG A 451 15.14 12.12 15.55
C ARG A 451 15.33 11.45 14.18
N LYS A 452 16.35 11.89 13.43
CA LYS A 452 16.80 11.29 12.15
C LYS A 452 15.79 11.32 10.98
N MET A 453 15.02 12.40 10.84
CA MET A 453 14.04 12.59 9.76
C MET A 453 14.31 13.78 8.83
N PRO A 454 15.53 13.96 8.28
CA PRO A 454 15.91 15.20 7.57
C PRO A 454 15.13 15.47 6.27
N HIS A 455 14.59 14.43 5.63
CA HIS A 455 13.78 14.52 4.43
C HIS A 455 12.29 14.73 4.78
N TYR A 456 11.76 13.90 5.68
CA TYR A 456 10.35 13.91 6.06
C TYR A 456 9.96 15.07 6.98
N SER A 457 10.92 15.75 7.62
CA SER A 457 10.65 17.02 8.29
C SER A 457 10.59 18.22 7.34
N LYS A 458 10.83 18.02 6.03
CA LYS A 458 10.85 19.12 5.04
C LYS A 458 9.86 18.91 3.91
N HIS A 459 9.85 17.72 3.30
CA HIS A 459 9.07 17.46 2.08
C HIS A 459 7.55 17.37 2.33
N PRO A 460 7.03 16.60 3.31
CA PRO A 460 5.60 16.55 3.61
C PRO A 460 5.01 17.91 4.03
N PRO A 461 5.60 18.69 4.97
CA PRO A 461 5.09 20.03 5.29
C PRO A 461 5.02 20.94 4.06
N LYS A 462 6.02 20.88 3.19
CA LYS A 462 6.05 21.65 1.95
C LYS A 462 4.93 21.25 1.00
N LEU A 463 4.70 19.95 0.82
CA LEU A 463 3.63 19.46 -0.07
C LEU A 463 2.25 19.87 0.47
N ILE A 464 2.01 19.77 1.77
CA ILE A 464 0.74 20.19 2.39
C ILE A 464 0.46 21.65 2.08
N ILE A 465 1.46 22.52 2.24
CA ILE A 465 1.31 23.94 1.90
C ILE A 465 1.02 24.12 0.41
N GLN A 466 1.74 23.39 -0.45
CA GLN A 466 1.53 23.45 -1.90
C GLN A 466 0.10 23.08 -2.27
N LEU A 467 -0.42 21.97 -1.75
CA LEU A 467 -1.76 21.48 -2.09
C LEU A 467 -2.88 22.34 -1.51
N LYS A 468 -2.71 22.93 -0.32
CA LYS A 468 -3.80 23.64 0.36
C LYS A 468 -3.84 25.15 0.10
N TYR A 469 -2.70 25.77 -0.19
CA TYR A 469 -2.60 27.25 -0.18
C TYR A 469 -1.93 27.84 -1.41
N ALA A 470 -1.28 27.03 -2.25
CA ALA A 470 -0.37 27.54 -3.27
C ALA A 470 -0.73 27.08 -4.69
N LEU A 471 -1.07 25.80 -4.90
CA LEU A 471 -1.45 25.28 -6.20
C LEU A 471 -2.90 25.68 -6.55
N PRO A 472 -3.23 25.82 -7.84
CA PRO A 472 -4.62 25.92 -8.29
C PRO A 472 -5.44 24.72 -7.83
N ASP A 473 -6.72 24.94 -7.56
CA ASP A 473 -7.60 23.92 -6.98
C ASP A 473 -7.69 22.68 -7.86
N SER A 474 -7.78 22.87 -9.18
CA SER A 474 -7.83 21.76 -10.14
C SER A 474 -6.53 20.92 -10.13
N ILE A 475 -5.35 21.56 -10.05
CA ILE A 475 -4.07 20.85 -9.96
C ILE A 475 -3.98 20.08 -8.63
N ALA A 476 -4.36 20.72 -7.52
CA ALA A 476 -4.35 20.08 -6.20
C ALA A 476 -5.29 18.87 -6.16
N LYS A 477 -6.50 18.98 -6.74
CA LYS A 477 -7.45 17.87 -6.88
C LYS A 477 -6.86 16.72 -7.68
N VAL A 478 -6.18 16.98 -8.80
CA VAL A 478 -5.54 15.91 -9.58
C VAL A 478 -4.46 15.21 -8.77
N VAL A 479 -3.59 15.95 -8.07
CA VAL A 479 -2.56 15.34 -7.20
C VAL A 479 -3.22 14.46 -6.14
N LEU A 480 -4.20 14.99 -5.40
CA LEU A 480 -4.84 14.27 -4.29
C LEU A 480 -5.58 13.01 -4.74
N ASN A 481 -6.27 13.06 -5.89
CA ASN A 481 -7.00 11.92 -6.45
C ASN A 481 -6.11 10.90 -7.16
N THR A 482 -4.82 11.20 -7.36
CA THR A 482 -3.86 10.28 -7.98
C THR A 482 -2.84 9.73 -6.98
N LEU A 483 -2.94 10.07 -5.68
CA LEU A 483 -2.12 9.51 -4.60
C LEU A 483 -2.42 8.04 -4.32
N LEU A 484 -3.68 7.62 -4.52
CA LEU A 484 -4.20 6.29 -4.21
C LEU A 484 -4.82 5.66 -5.46
N ILE A 485 -4.70 4.34 -5.59
CA ILE A 485 -5.26 3.56 -6.70
C ILE A 485 -5.89 2.26 -6.18
N SER A 486 -6.87 1.71 -6.91
CA SER A 486 -7.44 0.39 -6.63
C SER A 486 -7.07 -0.61 -7.72
N PRO A 487 -6.00 -1.42 -7.58
CA PRO A 487 -5.57 -2.36 -8.62
C PRO A 487 -6.68 -3.32 -9.10
N THR A 488 -7.63 -3.61 -8.23
CA THR A 488 -8.71 -4.59 -8.48
C THR A 488 -10.05 -3.94 -8.83
N GLY A 489 -10.15 -2.61 -8.80
CA GLY A 489 -11.42 -1.89 -8.95
C GLY A 489 -12.44 -2.19 -7.84
N LYS A 490 -12.01 -2.74 -6.69
CA LYS A 490 -12.87 -3.08 -5.55
C LYS A 490 -12.67 -2.13 -4.37
N GLN A 491 -13.73 -1.93 -3.60
CA GLN A 491 -13.67 -1.16 -2.36
C GLN A 491 -12.80 -1.88 -1.31
N GLY A 492 -12.03 -1.12 -0.52
CA GLY A 492 -11.14 -1.67 0.52
C GLY A 492 -9.84 -2.29 -0.01
N HIS A 493 -9.63 -2.29 -1.33
CA HIS A 493 -8.43 -2.82 -2.00
C HIS A 493 -7.53 -1.69 -2.54
N PHE A 494 -7.64 -0.49 -1.99
CA PHE A 494 -6.79 0.62 -2.40
C PHE A 494 -5.39 0.54 -1.79
N MET A 495 -4.43 1.07 -2.53
CA MET A 495 -3.06 1.26 -2.10
C MET A 495 -2.49 2.56 -2.67
N ALA A 496 -1.38 3.01 -2.12
CA ALA A 496 -0.70 4.18 -2.66
C ALA A 496 -0.09 3.89 -4.04
N THR A 497 -0.06 4.90 -4.90
CA THR A 497 0.49 4.77 -6.27
C THR A 497 1.95 4.33 -6.27
N ASP A 498 2.76 4.82 -5.32
CA ASP A 498 4.16 4.41 -5.17
C ASP A 498 4.30 2.95 -4.70
N GLN A 499 3.37 2.46 -3.88
CA GLN A 499 3.33 1.05 -3.50
C GLN A 499 3.00 0.15 -4.70
N TYR A 500 2.06 0.59 -5.55
CA TYR A 500 1.75 -0.16 -6.77
C TYR A 500 2.94 -0.24 -7.73
N LEU A 501 3.71 0.85 -7.87
CA LEU A 501 4.95 0.82 -8.64
C LEU A 501 5.97 -0.19 -8.08
N GLU A 502 6.07 -0.33 -6.76
CA GLU A 502 6.92 -1.37 -6.15
C GLU A 502 6.42 -2.79 -6.46
N VAL A 503 5.10 -3.01 -6.53
CA VAL A 503 4.53 -4.30 -6.99
C VAL A 503 4.91 -4.58 -8.44
N GLN A 504 4.82 -3.59 -9.34
CA GLN A 504 5.25 -3.76 -10.73
C GLN A 504 6.76 -4.04 -10.83
N ASN A 505 7.58 -3.36 -10.04
CA ASN A 505 9.02 -3.62 -9.95
C ASN A 505 9.34 -5.02 -9.43
N TYR A 506 8.57 -5.52 -8.45
CA TYR A 506 8.68 -6.89 -7.97
C TYR A 506 8.42 -7.89 -9.10
N TRP A 507 7.32 -7.73 -9.85
CA TRP A 507 7.01 -8.61 -10.97
C TRP A 507 8.09 -8.60 -12.06
N LEU A 508 8.69 -7.44 -12.34
CA LEU A 508 9.81 -7.35 -13.28
C LEU A 508 11.01 -8.17 -12.81
N LYS A 509 11.35 -8.08 -11.52
CA LYS A 509 12.42 -8.91 -10.91
C LYS A 509 12.04 -10.39 -10.91
N TYR A 510 10.79 -10.72 -10.62
CA TYR A 510 10.28 -12.09 -10.66
C TYR A 510 10.47 -12.70 -12.05
N PHE A 511 9.99 -12.05 -13.11
CA PHE A 511 10.17 -12.53 -14.48
C PHE A 511 11.64 -12.57 -14.89
N PHE A 512 12.45 -11.59 -14.48
CA PHE A 512 13.89 -11.60 -14.75
C PHE A 512 14.60 -12.81 -14.11
N ASN A 513 14.34 -13.08 -12.83
CA ASN A 513 14.99 -14.17 -12.10
C ASN A 513 14.55 -15.56 -12.60
N HIS A 514 13.33 -15.69 -13.13
CA HIS A 514 12.76 -16.96 -13.59
C HIS A 514 12.87 -17.18 -15.11
N SER A 515 13.51 -16.29 -15.88
CA SER A 515 13.62 -16.43 -17.35
C SER A 515 14.81 -17.29 -17.85
N GLY A 516 15.51 -18.01 -16.97
CA GLY A 516 16.53 -19.02 -17.31
C GLY A 516 17.91 -18.46 -17.74
N ILE A 517 18.80 -19.32 -18.24
CA ILE A 517 20.25 -19.06 -18.56
C ILE A 517 20.48 -17.99 -19.67
N GLY A 518 19.43 -17.31 -20.14
CA GLY A 518 19.48 -16.27 -21.17
C GLY A 518 19.00 -14.90 -20.70
N THR A 519 19.19 -14.53 -19.42
CA THR A 519 18.82 -13.22 -18.87
C THR A 519 19.55 -12.09 -19.60
N ASN A 520 18.85 -11.44 -20.52
CA ASN A 520 19.31 -10.25 -21.22
C ASN A 520 18.51 -9.05 -20.69
N ILE A 521 19.21 -8.04 -20.19
CA ILE A 521 18.61 -6.83 -19.61
C ILE A 521 17.83 -6.01 -20.65
N ASP A 522 18.29 -5.96 -21.90
CA ASP A 522 17.60 -5.29 -23.01
C ASP A 522 16.23 -5.93 -23.26
N ARG A 523 16.11 -7.24 -23.09
CA ARG A 523 14.84 -7.95 -23.21
C ARG A 523 13.88 -7.59 -22.07
N LEU A 524 14.37 -7.45 -20.85
CA LEU A 524 13.55 -6.96 -19.73
C LEU A 524 13.08 -5.53 -19.99
N MET A 525 13.99 -4.69 -20.50
CA MET A 525 13.75 -3.28 -20.78
C MET A 525 12.77 -3.07 -21.93
N ASP A 526 13.00 -3.67 -23.09
CA ASP A 526 12.24 -3.36 -24.32
C ASP A 526 10.97 -4.20 -24.49
N VAL A 527 10.94 -5.40 -23.90
CA VAL A 527 9.90 -6.39 -24.18
C VAL A 527 8.97 -6.61 -22.99
N PHE A 528 9.49 -6.65 -21.77
CA PHE A 528 8.70 -6.99 -20.58
C PHE A 528 8.21 -5.77 -19.79
N SER A 529 9.02 -4.73 -19.63
CA SER A 529 8.70 -3.58 -18.77
C SER A 529 7.39 -2.87 -19.13
N SER A 530 7.15 -2.60 -20.41
CA SER A 530 5.93 -1.96 -20.91
C SER A 530 4.71 -2.90 -20.92
N ASN A 531 4.94 -4.22 -20.86
CA ASN A 531 3.90 -5.25 -20.97
C ASN A 531 3.66 -5.99 -19.65
N ILE A 532 4.24 -5.53 -18.54
CA ILE A 532 4.27 -6.27 -17.27
C ILE A 532 2.87 -6.58 -16.74
N SER A 533 1.94 -5.63 -16.85
CA SER A 533 0.56 -5.83 -16.41
C SER A 533 -0.18 -6.87 -17.26
N VAL A 534 0.13 -6.97 -18.56
CA VAL A 534 -0.42 -8.01 -19.44
C VAL A 534 0.14 -9.38 -19.08
N LEU A 535 1.44 -9.48 -18.79
CA LEU A 535 2.07 -10.72 -18.38
C LEU A 535 1.55 -11.20 -17.01
N GLN A 536 1.37 -10.28 -16.07
CA GLN A 536 0.73 -10.57 -14.78
C GLN A 536 -0.70 -11.12 -15.00
N TYR A 537 -1.51 -10.42 -15.81
CA TYR A 537 -2.88 -10.86 -16.11
C TYR A 537 -2.93 -12.24 -16.77
N LEU A 538 -2.04 -12.52 -17.73
CA LEU A 538 -1.96 -13.84 -18.36
C LEU A 538 -1.55 -14.94 -17.37
N LEU A 539 -0.66 -14.64 -16.43
CA LEU A 539 -0.28 -15.58 -15.38
C LEU A 539 -1.46 -15.89 -14.45
N GLU A 540 -2.19 -14.86 -14.02
CA GLU A 540 -3.40 -15.01 -13.20
C GLU A 540 -4.48 -15.82 -13.94
N LEU A 541 -4.66 -15.56 -15.24
CA LEU A 541 -5.61 -16.29 -16.07
C LEU A 541 -5.25 -17.76 -16.21
N LEU A 542 -3.97 -18.09 -16.43
CA LEU A 542 -3.51 -19.48 -16.46
C LEU A 542 -3.77 -20.21 -15.13
N LYS A 543 -3.60 -19.52 -14.01
CA LYS A 543 -3.84 -20.06 -12.67
C LYS A 543 -5.35 -20.30 -12.43
N LEU A 544 -6.20 -19.40 -12.91
CA LEU A 544 -7.65 -19.62 -12.90
C LEU A 544 -8.05 -20.83 -13.78
N GLU A 545 -7.39 -21.01 -14.92
CA GLU A 545 -7.59 -22.17 -15.80
C GLU A 545 -7.02 -23.47 -15.22
N SER A 546 -6.04 -23.45 -14.31
CA SER A 546 -5.60 -24.66 -13.59
C SER A 546 -6.57 -25.12 -12.50
N GLY A 547 -7.68 -24.39 -12.28
CA GLY A 547 -8.66 -24.69 -11.25
C GLY A 547 -8.27 -24.18 -9.86
N ASP A 548 -7.31 -23.26 -9.80
CA ASP A 548 -6.99 -22.55 -8.58
C ASP A 548 -7.96 -21.37 -8.39
N GLU A 549 -8.42 -21.19 -7.16
CA GLU A 549 -9.20 -20.02 -6.77
C GLU A 549 -8.22 -18.92 -6.38
N VAL A 550 -8.29 -17.78 -7.09
CA VAL A 550 -7.57 -16.58 -6.70
C VAL A 550 -8.26 -15.99 -5.46
N VAL A 551 -7.67 -16.23 -4.30
CA VAL A 551 -8.12 -15.69 -3.02
C VAL A 551 -7.21 -14.54 -2.63
N HIS A 552 -7.74 -13.33 -2.49
CA HIS A 552 -6.98 -12.29 -1.81
C HIS A 552 -6.80 -12.69 -0.34
N GLN A 553 -5.57 -12.99 0.07
CA GLN A 553 -5.26 -13.14 1.48
C GLN A 553 -5.18 -11.75 2.10
N SER A 554 -6.31 -11.32 2.68
CA SER A 554 -6.22 -10.37 3.78
C SER A 554 -5.60 -11.12 4.96
N HIS A 555 -4.30 -10.98 5.22
CA HIS A 555 -3.73 -11.41 6.50
C HIS A 555 -4.40 -10.58 7.60
N LYS A 556 -5.50 -11.10 8.15
CA LYS A 556 -6.22 -10.44 9.23
C LYS A 556 -5.31 -10.52 10.45
N ASN A 557 -4.79 -9.38 10.86
CA ASN A 557 -3.92 -9.24 12.01
C ASN A 557 -4.70 -9.51 13.31
N LYS A 558 -5.00 -10.78 13.60
CA LYS A 558 -5.75 -11.23 14.79
C LYS A 558 -4.77 -11.61 15.89
N ILE A 559 -5.06 -11.13 17.08
CA ILE A 559 -4.37 -11.56 18.31
C ILE A 559 -5.19 -12.72 18.89
N SER A 560 -4.54 -13.82 19.26
CA SER A 560 -5.23 -14.93 19.93
C SER A 560 -5.61 -14.55 21.37
N LEU A 561 -6.66 -15.20 21.89
CA LEU A 561 -7.17 -14.96 23.23
C LEU A 561 -6.10 -15.20 24.31
N ASP A 562 -5.34 -16.28 24.19
CA ASP A 562 -4.29 -16.64 25.16
C ASP A 562 -3.19 -15.58 25.24
N LEU A 563 -2.79 -15.03 24.09
CA LEU A 563 -1.80 -13.96 24.02
C LEU A 563 -2.34 -12.66 24.62
N LEU A 564 -3.62 -12.34 24.40
CA LEU A 564 -4.27 -11.19 25.05
C LEU A 564 -4.35 -11.35 26.57
N ASN A 565 -4.67 -12.54 27.06
CA ASN A 565 -4.69 -12.83 28.49
C ASN A 565 -3.28 -12.73 29.11
N ASN A 566 -2.25 -13.20 28.42
CA ASN A 566 -0.85 -13.01 28.84
C ASN A 566 -0.47 -11.53 28.89
N PHE A 567 -0.87 -10.76 27.88
CA PHE A 567 -0.71 -9.30 27.88
C PHE A 567 -1.44 -8.63 29.05
N CYS A 568 -2.69 -9.01 29.35
CA CYS A 568 -3.45 -8.42 30.46
C CYS A 568 -2.77 -8.68 31.81
N ARG A 569 -2.25 -9.89 32.04
CA ARG A 569 -1.49 -10.23 33.26
C ARG A 569 -0.23 -9.38 33.40
N MET A 570 0.51 -9.20 32.30
CA MET A 570 1.69 -8.32 32.27
C MET A 570 1.32 -6.85 32.52
N ALA A 571 0.23 -6.38 31.90
CA ALA A 571 -0.22 -5.01 32.05
C ALA A 571 -0.70 -4.71 33.48
N GLU A 572 -1.29 -5.70 34.16
CA GLU A 572 -1.65 -5.61 35.56
C GLU A 572 -0.43 -5.62 36.48
N SER A 573 0.57 -6.50 36.24
CA SER A 573 1.78 -6.55 37.05
C SER A 573 2.61 -5.27 36.98
N GLU A 574 2.63 -4.61 35.82
CA GLU A 574 3.34 -3.35 35.60
C GLU A 574 2.47 -2.11 35.86
N CYS A 575 1.26 -2.28 36.42
CA CYS A 575 0.31 -1.20 36.73
C CYS A 575 0.04 -0.24 35.55
N ILE A 576 0.03 -0.76 34.31
CA ILE A 576 -0.20 0.04 33.10
C ILE A 576 -1.56 0.77 33.24
N GLY A 577 -1.60 2.06 32.94
CA GLY A 577 -2.84 2.85 33.00
C GLY A 577 -3.40 3.11 34.40
N ARG A 578 -2.68 2.72 35.47
CA ARG A 578 -3.03 2.94 36.88
C ARG A 578 -1.97 3.83 37.58
N ALA A 579 -2.02 3.89 38.91
CA ALA A 579 -1.10 4.66 39.76
C ALA A 579 0.38 4.29 39.53
N PRO A 580 1.34 5.17 39.87
CA PRO A 580 2.76 4.92 39.68
C PRO A 580 3.18 3.62 40.38
N PRO A 581 3.92 2.71 39.72
CA PRO A 581 4.46 1.55 40.38
C PRO A 581 5.49 1.97 41.44
N VAL A 582 5.57 1.22 42.54
CA VAL A 582 6.62 1.39 43.56
C VAL A 582 7.92 0.83 42.97
N GLY A 583 8.81 1.68 42.44
CA GLY A 583 10.06 1.23 41.82
C GLY A 583 10.76 2.26 40.95
N LEU A 584 11.77 1.80 40.19
CA LEU A 584 12.53 2.65 39.26
C LEU A 584 11.64 3.01 38.06
N ALA A 585 11.45 4.30 37.81
CA ALA A 585 10.61 4.77 36.71
C ALA A 585 11.24 4.46 35.34
N PRO A 586 10.44 4.09 34.32
CA PRO A 586 10.94 3.86 32.97
C PRO A 586 11.44 5.17 32.33
N GLU A 587 12.19 5.04 31.23
CA GLU A 587 12.64 6.20 30.46
C GLU A 587 11.43 6.94 29.86
N ALA A 588 11.39 8.26 29.99
CA ALA A 588 10.31 9.07 29.45
C ALA A 588 10.38 9.11 27.92
N THR A 589 9.28 8.70 27.27
CA THR A 589 9.14 8.86 25.83
C THR A 589 8.99 10.35 25.51
N THR A 590 9.72 10.80 24.49
CA THR A 590 9.62 12.20 24.03
C THR A 590 8.28 12.41 23.35
N ASP A 591 7.51 13.40 23.81
CA ASP A 591 6.33 13.88 23.08
C ASP A 591 6.78 14.55 21.78
N CYS A 592 6.66 13.82 20.68
CA CYS A 592 7.16 14.26 19.38
C CYS A 592 6.34 15.42 18.79
N TYR A 593 5.06 15.52 19.13
CA TYR A 593 4.18 16.58 18.65
C TYR A 593 4.50 17.90 19.36
N LEU A 594 4.53 17.92 20.70
CA LEU A 594 4.89 19.11 21.48
C LEU A 594 6.33 19.56 21.19
N THR A 595 7.27 18.61 21.13
CA THR A 595 8.67 18.92 20.74
C THR A 595 8.72 19.53 19.33
N GLY A 596 7.89 19.03 18.41
CA GLY A 596 7.80 19.56 17.06
C GLY A 596 7.27 20.99 17.03
N ILE A 597 6.22 21.30 17.79
CA ILE A 597 5.69 22.66 17.94
C ILE A 597 6.77 23.61 18.48
N HIS A 598 7.46 23.24 19.55
CA HIS A 598 8.50 24.08 20.14
C HIS A 598 9.64 24.34 19.16
N LYS A 599 10.06 23.35 18.36
CA LYS A 599 11.07 23.54 17.33
C LYS A 599 10.61 24.50 16.23
N LEU A 600 9.38 24.35 15.75
CA LEU A 600 8.82 25.26 14.74
C LEU A 600 8.70 26.69 15.26
N GLN A 601 8.27 26.87 16.51
CA GLN A 601 8.22 28.17 17.19
C GLN A 601 9.63 28.78 17.31
N GLN A 602 10.63 28.00 17.73
CA GLN A 602 12.00 28.47 17.84
C GLN A 602 12.60 28.85 16.48
N GLU A 603 12.36 28.06 15.42
CA GLU A 603 12.79 28.41 14.06
C GLU A 603 12.11 29.68 13.56
N PHE A 604 10.82 29.85 13.83
CA PHE A 604 10.06 31.04 13.49
C PHE A 604 10.66 32.28 14.15
N THR A 605 10.90 32.23 15.47
CA THR A 605 11.45 33.36 16.24
C THR A 605 12.89 33.70 15.83
N LYS A 606 13.73 32.70 15.50
CA LYS A 606 15.15 32.93 15.20
C LYS A 606 15.41 33.45 13.79
N ASN A 607 14.72 32.91 12.79
CA ASN A 607 15.06 33.16 11.38
C ASN A 607 14.00 33.95 10.63
N GLY A 608 12.80 34.13 11.22
CA GLY A 608 11.59 34.25 10.42
C GLY A 608 11.42 33.00 9.54
N LEU A 609 10.24 32.77 8.97
CA LEU A 609 10.01 31.59 8.11
C LEU A 609 10.82 31.56 6.80
N THR A 610 11.80 32.46 6.62
CA THR A 610 12.71 32.49 5.47
C THR A 610 13.67 31.28 5.42
N ALA A 611 13.95 30.59 6.52
CA ALA A 611 14.86 29.45 6.53
C ALA A 611 14.23 28.12 6.05
N LEU A 612 12.97 27.86 6.43
CA LEU A 612 12.25 26.63 6.03
C LEU A 612 11.90 26.64 4.53
N VAL A 613 11.77 27.83 3.96
CA VAL A 613 11.22 28.04 2.61
C VAL A 613 12.15 28.86 1.71
N SER A 614 12.57 30.09 2.05
CA SER A 614 13.21 30.97 1.04
C SER A 614 14.56 30.50 0.47
N ARG A 615 15.36 29.72 1.21
CA ARG A 615 16.65 29.17 0.71
C ARG A 615 16.44 27.91 -0.14
N GLN A 616 15.36 27.16 0.08
CA GLN A 616 15.06 25.91 -0.63
C GLN A 616 14.12 26.10 -1.81
N TRP A 617 13.16 27.03 -1.75
CA TRP A 617 12.34 27.41 -2.90
C TRP A 617 13.21 28.04 -3.99
N ARG A 618 14.17 28.90 -3.59
CA ARG A 618 15.22 29.38 -4.50
C ARG A 618 16.16 28.27 -4.99
N LYS A 619 16.42 27.21 -4.21
CA LYS A 619 17.25 26.08 -4.65
C LYS A 619 16.51 25.07 -5.53
N LEU A 620 15.19 24.89 -5.41
CA LEU A 620 14.42 24.05 -6.33
C LEU A 620 14.30 24.78 -7.67
N ILE A 621 13.88 26.06 -7.64
CA ILE A 621 13.87 26.93 -8.84
C ILE A 621 15.27 27.07 -9.45
N LYS A 622 16.34 27.15 -8.64
CA LYS A 622 17.73 27.17 -9.15
C LYS A 622 18.27 25.79 -9.56
N ARG A 623 17.82 24.67 -9.00
CA ARG A 623 18.33 23.32 -9.35
C ARG A 623 17.61 22.74 -10.56
N THR A 624 16.32 23.03 -10.76
CA THR A 624 15.65 22.75 -12.04
C THR A 624 16.30 23.60 -13.14
N ARG A 625 16.54 24.90 -12.89
CA ARG A 625 17.28 25.77 -13.82
C ARG A 625 18.76 25.40 -14.00
N SER A 626 19.49 24.97 -12.97
CA SER A 626 20.94 24.68 -13.11
C SER A 626 21.23 23.30 -13.67
N ALA A 627 20.36 22.30 -13.44
CA ALA A 627 20.52 20.98 -14.05
C ALA A 627 20.32 21.05 -15.57
N CYS A 628 19.39 21.89 -16.04
CA CYS A 628 19.26 22.21 -17.47
C CYS A 628 20.44 23.03 -18.01
N ASN A 629 20.94 24.02 -17.28
CA ASN A 629 22.07 24.84 -17.75
C ASN A 629 23.43 24.12 -17.75
N SER A 630 23.60 23.04 -16.97
CA SER A 630 24.81 22.19 -17.03
C SER A 630 24.88 21.32 -18.30
N ILE A 631 23.78 21.16 -19.02
CA ILE A 631 23.75 20.48 -20.33
C ILE A 631 24.27 21.43 -21.43
N THR A 632 24.28 22.74 -21.19
CA THR A 632 24.73 23.77 -22.15
C THR A 632 26.25 24.01 -22.13
N ILE A 633 27.02 23.33 -21.28
CA ILE A 633 28.48 23.44 -21.23
C ILE A 633 29.12 22.07 -21.48
N ARG A 634 28.83 21.47 -22.64
CA ARG A 634 29.61 20.43 -23.32
C ARG A 634 28.92 20.09 -24.66
N SER A 635 28.83 21.09 -25.52
CA SER A 635 28.81 20.91 -26.98
C SER A 635 30.17 21.31 -27.52
#